data_AF-A0A0E9Y1T5-F1
#
_entry.id   AF-A0A0E9Y1T5-F1
#
_cell.length_a   1.000
_cell.length_b   1.000
_cell.length_c   1.000
_cell.angle_alpha   90.00
_cell.angle_beta   90.00
_cell.angle_gamma   90.00
#
_symmetry.space_group_name_H-M   'P 1'
#
loop_
_entity.id
_entity.type
_entity.pdbx_description
1 polymer ?
#
loop_
_entity_poly.entity_id
_entity_poly.type
_entity_poly.pdbx_seq_one_letter_code
_entity_poly.pdbx_strand_id
1 'polypeptide(L)'
;SGDRFSMVVLLPDSPTGLATLRDGLSLAVLEDIDSKLSFREVVLRLPKFDMSLRYSLVPAMRALGLNVVFGGGANFSAISESTQIYISDAVHKASVEVNEEGT
;
A
#
# COMPACT_ATOMS: atom_id res chain seq x y z
N SER A 1 -11.33 -2.06 23.19
CA SER A 1 -10.70 -2.54 21.94
C SER A 1 -10.68 -1.40 20.93
N GLY A 2 -9.59 -0.63 20.91
CA GLY A 2 -9.41 0.50 19.99
C GLY A 2 -7.93 0.72 19.63
N ASP A 3 -7.02 0.35 20.54
CA ASP A 3 -5.59 0.65 20.42
C ASP A 3 -4.78 -0.29 19.49
N ARG A 4 -5.44 -1.06 18.60
CA ARG A 4 -4.71 -2.00 17.73
C ARG A 4 -4.22 -1.40 16.42
N PHE A 5 -4.86 -0.33 15.97
CA PHE A 5 -4.56 0.30 14.69
C PHE A 5 -4.66 1.82 14.82
N SER A 6 -3.82 2.52 14.07
CA SER A 6 -3.81 3.98 14.00
C SER A 6 -3.55 4.42 12.56
N MET A 7 -4.11 5.57 12.17
CA MET A 7 -3.79 6.23 10.91
C MET A 7 -2.72 7.30 11.15
N VAL A 8 -1.62 7.23 10.40
CA VAL A 8 -0.60 8.29 10.37
C VAL A 8 -0.77 9.10 9.10
N VAL A 9 -0.99 10.41 9.23
CA VAL A 9 -1.16 11.34 8.11
C VAL A 9 0.09 12.18 7.95
N LEU A 10 0.76 12.05 6.80
CA LEU A 10 1.93 12.85 6.43
C LEU A 10 1.49 13.95 5.46
N LEU A 11 1.50 15.20 5.93
CA LEU A 11 1.07 16.37 5.17
C LEU A 11 2.29 17.26 4.88
N PRO A 12 2.68 17.45 3.60
CA PRO A 12 3.70 18.45 3.25
C PRO A 12 3.22 19.87 3.54
N ASP A 13 4.13 20.74 3.98
CA ASP A 13 3.83 22.17 4.22
C ASP A 13 3.54 22.95 2.91
N SER A 14 3.98 22.42 1.78
CA SER A 14 3.77 23.01 0.46
C SER A 14 2.70 22.24 -0.33
N PRO A 15 1.76 22.90 -1.01
CA PRO A 15 0.77 22.24 -1.88
C PRO A 15 1.37 21.38 -2.98
N THR A 16 2.61 21.65 -3.40
CA THR A 16 3.34 20.87 -4.43
C THR A 16 4.40 19.93 -3.83
N GLY A 17 4.49 19.85 -2.50
CA GLY A 17 5.53 19.11 -1.79
C GLY A 17 5.35 17.58 -1.77
N LEU A 18 4.23 17.06 -2.27
CA LEU A 18 3.90 15.62 -2.17
C LEU A 18 4.90 14.73 -2.92
N ALA A 19 5.38 15.17 -4.10
CA ALA A 19 6.36 14.40 -4.87
C ALA A 19 7.69 14.27 -4.11
N THR A 20 8.20 15.38 -3.56
CA THR A 20 9.42 15.40 -2.75
C THR A 20 9.28 14.54 -1.49
N LEU A 21 8.13 14.63 -0.80
CA LEU A 21 7.86 13.79 0.36
C LEU A 21 7.91 12.31 -0.03
N ARG A 22 7.19 11.92 -1.10
CA ARG A 22 7.14 10.53 -1.58
C ARG A 22 8.51 9.99 -1.92
N ASP A 23 9.32 10.75 -2.64
CA ASP A 23 10.64 10.30 -3.12
C ASP A 23 11.68 10.23 -1.98
N GLY A 24 11.45 10.97 -0.88
CA GLY A 24 12.26 10.90 0.35
C GLY A 24 11.79 9.87 1.38
N LEU A 25 10.66 9.19 1.16
CA LEU A 25 10.17 8.17 2.08
C LEU A 25 11.09 6.95 2.09
N SER A 26 11.53 6.58 3.28
CA SER A 26 12.30 5.37 3.54
C SER A 26 11.87 4.77 4.88
N LEU A 27 12.26 3.52 5.13
CA LEU A 27 11.99 2.86 6.41
C LEU A 27 12.53 3.68 7.59
N ALA A 28 13.78 4.15 7.49
CA ALA A 28 14.40 4.97 8.53
C ALA A 28 13.65 6.29 8.78
N VAL A 29 13.09 6.91 7.75
CA VAL A 29 12.27 8.13 7.90
C VAL A 29 10.95 7.80 8.62
N LEU A 30 10.32 6.68 8.30
CA LEU A 30 9.09 6.25 8.97
C LEU A 30 9.32 5.91 10.45
N GLU A 31 10.42 5.22 10.75
CA GLU A 31 10.83 4.92 12.13
C GLU A 31 11.15 6.20 12.93
N ASP A 32 11.83 7.16 12.31
CA ASP A 32 12.11 8.46 12.92
C ASP A 32 10.82 9.25 13.20
N ILE A 33 9.87 9.26 12.26
CA ILE A 33 8.54 9.87 12.47
C ILE A 33 7.84 9.22 13.65
N ASP A 34 7.74 7.89 13.67
CA ASP A 34 7.07 7.15 14.74
C ASP A 34 7.66 7.46 16.11
N SER A 35 8.99 7.51 16.21
CA SER A 35 9.71 7.84 17.45
C SER A 35 9.48 9.26 17.96
N LYS A 36 9.11 10.20 17.07
CA LYS A 36 8.91 11.63 17.38
C LYS A 36 7.44 12.00 17.57
N LEU A 37 6.51 11.12 17.23
CA LEU A 37 5.10 11.33 17.48
C LEU A 37 4.86 11.49 18.98
N SER A 38 4.08 12.51 19.33
CA SER A 38 3.68 12.78 20.72
C SER A 38 2.25 13.26 20.76
N PHE A 39 1.53 12.92 21.83
CA PHE A 39 0.16 13.38 22.03
C PHE A 39 0.15 14.90 22.22
N ARG A 40 -0.64 15.59 21.39
CA ARG A 40 -0.86 17.04 21.46
C ARG A 40 -2.29 17.36 21.01
N GLU A 41 -2.87 18.40 21.58
CA GLU A 41 -4.15 18.93 21.10
C GLU A 41 -3.94 19.69 19.79
N VAL A 42 -4.75 19.38 18.77
CA VAL A 42 -4.63 19.96 17.43
C VAL A 42 -6.01 20.30 16.85
N VAL A 43 -6.09 21.38 16.07
CA VAL A 43 -7.27 21.68 15.25
C VAL A 43 -7.13 20.93 13.92
N LEU A 44 -7.75 19.76 13.83
CA LEU A 44 -7.70 18.92 12.63
C LEU A 44 -8.83 19.26 11.65
N ARG A 45 -8.47 19.43 10.37
CA ARG A 45 -9.42 19.47 9.25
C ARG A 45 -9.05 18.37 8.26
N LEU A 46 -9.77 17.25 8.33
CA LEU A 46 -9.57 16.11 7.46
C LEU A 46 -10.79 15.94 6.56
N PRO A 47 -10.64 15.90 5.23
CA PRO A 47 -11.76 15.62 4.34
C PRO A 47 -12.33 14.22 4.56
N LYS A 48 -13.65 14.07 4.42
CA LYS A 48 -14.24 12.74 4.21
C LYS A 48 -13.88 12.27 2.81
N PHE A 49 -13.51 11.00 2.68
CA PHE A 49 -13.26 10.43 1.37
C PHE A 49 -13.57 8.93 1.36
N ASP A 50 -13.93 8.46 0.18
CA ASP A 50 -13.97 7.05 -0.20
C ASP A 50 -12.94 6.87 -1.32
N MET A 51 -12.01 5.95 -1.10
CA MET A 51 -11.00 5.59 -2.07
C MET A 51 -11.08 4.10 -2.37
N SER A 52 -11.35 3.77 -3.62
CA SER A 52 -11.32 2.39 -4.12
C SER A 52 -10.22 2.22 -5.17
N LEU A 53 -9.30 1.30 -4.91
CA LEU A 53 -8.17 0.96 -5.79
C LEU A 53 -8.36 -0.46 -6.33
N ARG A 54 -8.16 -0.63 -7.63
CA ARG A 54 -8.07 -1.93 -8.29
C ARG A 54 -6.98 -1.88 -9.34
N TYR A 55 -5.94 -2.70 -9.19
CA TYR A 55 -4.82 -2.75 -10.13
C TYR A 55 -4.21 -4.15 -10.21
N SER A 56 -3.51 -4.42 -11.31
CA SER A 56 -2.75 -5.65 -11.49
C SER A 56 -1.42 -5.55 -10.75
N LEU A 57 -1.09 -6.59 -9.99
CA LEU A 57 0.21 -6.77 -9.31
C LEU A 57 1.27 -7.33 -10.26
N VAL A 58 0.90 -7.84 -11.44
CA VAL A 58 1.85 -8.47 -12.37
C VAL A 58 3.06 -7.57 -12.68
N PRO A 59 2.90 -6.25 -12.98
CA PRO A 59 4.05 -5.39 -13.25
C PRO A 59 5.00 -5.26 -12.05
N ALA A 60 4.45 -5.09 -10.85
CA ALA A 60 5.23 -4.97 -9.62
C ALA A 60 5.95 -6.28 -9.27
N MET A 61 5.27 -7.42 -9.36
CA MET A 61 5.86 -8.73 -9.09
C MET A 61 7.00 -9.06 -10.06
N ARG A 62 6.86 -8.70 -11.34
CA ARG A 62 7.95 -8.83 -12.33
C ARG A 62 9.13 -7.93 -12.01
N ALA A 63 8.89 -6.68 -11.62
CA ALA A 63 9.94 -5.77 -11.19
C ALA A 63 10.71 -6.27 -9.96
N LEU A 64 10.04 -7.04 -9.08
CA LEU A 64 10.64 -7.72 -7.94
C LEU A 64 11.35 -9.04 -8.29
N GLY A 65 11.29 -9.49 -9.55
CA GLY A 65 12.00 -10.67 -10.05
C GLY A 65 11.12 -11.90 -10.30
N LEU A 66 9.82 -11.87 -9.98
CA LEU A 66 8.90 -12.97 -10.26
C LEU A 66 8.46 -12.95 -11.72
N ASN A 67 9.30 -13.43 -12.62
CA ASN A 67 9.01 -13.43 -14.06
C ASN A 67 8.45 -14.78 -14.56
N VAL A 68 9.04 -15.88 -14.09
CA VAL A 68 8.77 -17.24 -14.59
C VAL A 68 7.33 -17.67 -14.36
N VAL A 69 6.73 -17.25 -13.24
CA VAL A 69 5.36 -17.62 -12.81
C VAL A 69 4.26 -17.12 -13.75
N PHE A 70 4.57 -16.17 -14.64
CA PHE A 70 3.62 -15.55 -15.58
C PHE A 70 3.78 -16.04 -17.03
N GLY A 71 4.49 -17.15 -17.27
CA GLY A 71 4.71 -17.70 -18.61
C GLY A 71 4.93 -19.21 -18.62
N GLY A 72 5.24 -19.78 -19.79
CA GLY A 72 5.31 -21.23 -19.99
C GLY A 72 6.40 -21.98 -19.21
N GLY A 73 7.36 -21.27 -18.60
CA GLY A 73 8.36 -21.85 -17.70
C GLY A 73 7.88 -22.01 -16.26
N ALA A 74 6.64 -21.61 -15.94
CA ALA A 74 6.08 -21.71 -14.61
C ALA A 74 5.99 -23.17 -14.15
N ASN A 75 6.43 -23.43 -12.92
CA ASN A 75 6.27 -24.72 -12.28
C ASN A 75 5.27 -24.61 -11.13
N PHE A 76 4.06 -25.11 -11.35
CA PHE A 76 2.97 -25.17 -10.38
C PHE A 76 2.54 -26.61 -10.08
N SER A 77 3.46 -27.58 -10.16
CA SER A 77 3.18 -29.00 -9.96
C SER A 77 2.61 -29.35 -8.58
N ALA A 78 2.85 -28.50 -7.58
CA ALA A 78 2.27 -28.64 -6.24
C ALA A 78 0.78 -28.20 -6.16
N ILE A 79 0.28 -27.51 -7.19
CA ILE A 79 -1.11 -27.01 -7.27
C ILE A 79 -1.92 -27.85 -8.26
N SER A 80 -1.30 -28.31 -9.35
CA SER A 80 -1.99 -29.08 -10.38
C SER A 80 -1.00 -29.94 -11.17
N GLU A 81 -1.48 -31.09 -11.63
CA GLU A 81 -0.73 -32.03 -12.48
C GLU A 81 -0.55 -31.52 -13.91
N SER A 82 -1.30 -30.49 -14.32
CA SER A 82 -1.16 -29.88 -15.64
C SER A 82 0.13 -29.08 -15.73
N THR A 83 0.93 -29.36 -16.76
CA THR A 83 2.24 -28.75 -16.99
C THR A 83 2.19 -27.46 -17.80
N GLN A 84 1.00 -27.03 -18.22
CA GLN A 84 0.79 -25.83 -19.04
C GLN A 84 -0.08 -24.79 -18.33
N ILE A 85 0.16 -24.60 -17.04
CA ILE A 85 -0.51 -23.58 -16.23
C ILE A 85 0.48 -22.51 -15.80
N TYR A 86 0.01 -21.27 -15.80
CA TYR A 86 0.76 -20.11 -15.34
C TYR A 86 -0.22 -19.08 -14.78
N ILE A 87 0.29 -18.11 -14.03
CA ILE A 87 -0.53 -17.00 -13.56
C ILE A 87 -0.79 -16.07 -14.73
N SER A 88 -2.05 -15.92 -15.14
CA SER A 88 -2.44 -14.98 -16.18
C SER A 88 -2.55 -13.55 -15.63
N ASP A 89 -3.06 -13.39 -14.42
CA ASP A 89 -3.17 -12.11 -13.72
C ASP A 89 -3.17 -12.29 -12.20
N ALA A 90 -2.83 -11.22 -11.49
CA ALA A 90 -2.90 -11.12 -10.04
C ALA A 90 -3.47 -9.74 -9.69
N VAL A 91 -4.73 -9.68 -9.24
CA VAL A 91 -5.44 -8.42 -9.02
C VAL A 91 -5.47 -8.07 -7.54
N HIS A 92 -5.02 -6.87 -7.19
CA HIS A 92 -5.20 -6.30 -5.86
C HIS A 92 -6.35 -5.28 -5.88
N LYS A 93 -7.32 -5.46 -4.99
CA LYS A 93 -8.41 -4.52 -4.77
C LYS A 93 -8.44 -4.13 -3.30
N ALA A 94 -8.45 -2.83 -3.02
CA ALA A 94 -8.54 -2.26 -1.68
C ALA A 94 -9.51 -1.07 -1.69
N SER A 95 -10.23 -0.88 -0.60
CA SER A 95 -11.11 0.27 -0.39
C SER A 95 -10.90 0.84 1.01
N VAL A 96 -10.90 2.16 1.12
CA VAL A 96 -10.78 2.89 2.38
C VAL A 96 -11.85 3.97 2.41
N GLU A 97 -12.62 4.00 3.48
CA GLU A 97 -13.58 5.05 3.80
C GLU A 97 -13.11 5.78 5.06
N VAL A 98 -13.18 7.11 5.07
CA VAL A 98 -12.91 7.93 6.25
C VAL A 98 -14.10 8.84 6.50
N ASN A 99 -14.73 8.67 7.66
CA ASN A 99 -15.85 9.48 8.14
C ASN A 99 -15.67 9.82 9.64
N GLU A 100 -16.60 10.58 10.23
CA GLU A 100 -16.50 11.03 11.62
C GLU A 100 -16.79 9.94 12.67
N GLU A 101 -17.38 8.81 12.25
CA GLU A 101 -17.62 7.68 13.16
C GLU A 101 -16.36 6.82 13.34
N GLY A 102 -15.37 6.97 12.45
CA GLY A 102 -14.08 6.30 12.50
C GLY A 102 -13.62 5.83 11.12
N THR A 103 -12.67 4.88 11.12
CA THR A 103 -12.32 4.04 9.98
C THR A 103 -12.92 2.66 10.13
#